data_AF-A0A5B2TA92-F1
#
_entry.id   AF-A0A5B2TA92-F1
#
_cell.length_a   1.000
_cell.length_b   1.000
_cell.length_c   1.000
_cell.angle_alpha   90.00
_cell.angle_beta   90.00
_cell.angle_gamma   90.00
#
_symmetry.space_group_name_H-M   'P 1'
#
loop_
_entity.id
_entity.type
_entity.pdbx_description
1 polymer ?
#
loop_
_entity_poly.entity_id
_entity_poly.type
_entity_poly.pdbx_seq_one_letter_code
_entity_poly.pdbx_strand_id
1 'polypeptide(L)'
;LVIRATRIAAGVRIADNMPDETRLRAILSDENVRRLQDRLRAGGGMEGPTEQWTSEPPPGADPGHTTSFSIADHEGNFVCITQSLGSVFGSGVAVPGTGVLLNNFLYWADVQPGSPNLAKPGQPLAMCMAPSISTRDGEPCLALGTPGSYGILQTQAQALVSHLDFGLGLQTAIDAPRARLWDGRLVEIENRVAPEVLVALRE
;
A
#
# COMPACT_ATOMS: atom_id res chain seq x y z
N LEU A 1 -5.53 10.15 -12.75
CA LEU A 1 -4.47 9.24 -13.27
C LEU A 1 -3.89 8.37 -12.15
N VAL A 2 -3.31 8.95 -11.10
CA VAL A 2 -2.68 8.22 -9.97
C VAL A 2 -3.57 7.10 -9.43
N ILE A 3 -4.83 7.39 -9.11
CA ILE A 3 -5.80 6.41 -8.60
C ILE A 3 -5.97 5.19 -9.55
N ARG A 4 -6.13 5.42 -10.86
CA ARG A 4 -6.25 4.32 -11.84
C ARG A 4 -4.96 3.52 -11.95
N ALA A 5 -3.80 4.20 -11.90
CA ALA A 5 -2.51 3.52 -11.89
C ALA A 5 -2.33 2.65 -10.64
N THR A 6 -2.73 3.14 -9.46
CA THR A 6 -2.75 2.38 -8.21
C THR A 6 -3.60 1.12 -8.32
N ARG A 7 -4.80 1.20 -8.91
CA ARG A 7 -5.66 0.03 -9.17
C ARG A 7 -4.96 -1.02 -10.03
N ILE A 8 -4.37 -0.59 -11.14
CA ILE A 8 -3.66 -1.48 -12.07
C ILE A 8 -2.47 -2.14 -11.36
N ALA A 9 -1.67 -1.36 -10.63
CA ALA A 9 -0.52 -1.86 -9.88
C ALA A 9 -0.92 -2.84 -8.77
N ALA A 10 -2.02 -2.58 -8.06
CA ALA A 10 -2.54 -3.49 -7.04
C ALA A 10 -2.97 -4.83 -7.64
N GLY A 11 -3.62 -4.83 -8.81
CA GLY A 11 -3.95 -6.07 -9.53
C GLY A 11 -2.71 -6.88 -9.92
N VAL A 12 -1.62 -6.22 -10.33
CA VAL A 12 -0.33 -6.91 -10.60
C VAL A 12 0.25 -7.49 -9.31
N ARG A 13 0.31 -6.72 -8.22
CA ARG A 13 0.78 -7.22 -6.90
C ARG A 13 -0.01 -8.44 -6.43
N ILE A 14 -1.34 -8.40 -6.57
CA ILE A 14 -2.23 -9.48 -6.12
C ILE A 14 -2.06 -10.74 -6.97
N ALA A 15 -1.76 -10.61 -8.26
CA ALA A 15 -1.49 -11.75 -9.13
C ALA A 15 -0.09 -12.36 -8.90
N ASP A 16 0.84 -11.56 -8.40
CA ASP A 16 2.26 -11.89 -8.30
C ASP A 16 2.82 -11.64 -6.90
N ASN A 17 2.10 -12.08 -5.87
CA ASN A 17 2.47 -11.79 -4.49
C ASN A 17 3.74 -12.58 -4.10
N MET A 18 4.67 -11.93 -3.39
CA MET A 18 5.99 -12.50 -3.07
C MET A 18 6.71 -13.12 -4.29
N PRO A 19 6.91 -12.34 -5.38
CA PRO A 19 7.50 -12.87 -6.60
C PRO A 19 8.97 -13.24 -6.37
N ASP A 20 9.46 -14.26 -7.08
CA ASP A 20 10.89 -14.49 -7.17
C ASP A 20 11.59 -13.35 -7.95
N GLU A 21 12.92 -13.33 -7.91
CA GLU A 21 13.69 -12.26 -8.54
C GLU A 21 13.44 -12.15 -10.06
N THR A 22 13.30 -13.28 -10.74
CA THR A 22 13.05 -13.33 -12.19
C THR A 22 11.70 -12.69 -12.50
N ARG A 23 10.67 -13.06 -11.74
CA ARG A 23 9.33 -12.53 -11.89
C ARG A 23 9.26 -11.06 -11.51
N LEU A 24 9.95 -10.64 -10.45
CA LEU A 24 10.04 -9.24 -10.05
C LEU A 24 10.67 -8.37 -11.15
N ARG A 25 11.76 -8.83 -11.76
CA ARG A 25 12.40 -8.15 -12.91
C ARG A 25 11.45 -8.05 -14.10
N ALA A 26 10.67 -9.09 -14.39
CA ALA A 26 9.67 -9.05 -15.45
C ALA A 26 8.55 -8.03 -15.16
N ILE A 27 8.04 -7.99 -13.92
CA ILE A 27 7.02 -7.04 -13.48
C ILE A 27 7.50 -5.59 -13.62
N LEU A 28 8.76 -5.33 -13.25
CA LEU A 28 9.35 -3.98 -13.27
C LEU A 28 10.03 -3.63 -14.61
N SER A 29 9.98 -4.51 -15.62
CA SER A 29 10.59 -4.26 -16.93
C SER A 29 9.92 -3.11 -17.69
N ASP A 30 10.70 -2.38 -18.48
CA ASP A 30 10.19 -1.29 -19.34
C ASP A 30 9.09 -1.76 -20.30
N GLU A 31 9.17 -3.00 -20.79
CA GLU A 31 8.13 -3.60 -21.61
C GLU A 31 6.82 -3.73 -20.83
N ASN A 32 6.85 -4.35 -19.64
CA ASN A 32 5.66 -4.50 -18.84
C ASN A 32 5.10 -3.16 -18.37
N VAL A 33 5.95 -2.22 -17.95
CA VAL A 33 5.54 -0.87 -17.54
C VAL A 33 4.84 -0.15 -18.69
N ARG A 34 5.37 -0.21 -19.92
CA ARG A 34 4.70 0.36 -21.11
C ARG A 34 3.32 -0.27 -21.34
N ARG A 35 3.21 -1.60 -21.25
CA ARG A 35 1.93 -2.30 -21.34
C ARG A 35 0.91 -1.82 -20.30
N LEU A 36 1.34 -1.59 -19.06
CA LEU A 36 0.47 -1.07 -18.00
C LEU A 36 0.07 0.39 -18.25
N GLN A 37 0.98 1.21 -18.80
CA GLN A 37 0.69 2.58 -19.22
C GLN A 37 -0.32 2.63 -20.37
N ASP A 38 -0.20 1.75 -21.35
CA ASP A 38 -1.13 1.68 -22.47
C ASP A 38 -2.53 1.25 -22.01
N ARG A 39 -2.61 0.29 -21.08
CA ARG A 39 -3.87 -0.06 -20.40
C ARG A 39 -4.45 1.14 -19.65
N LEU A 40 -3.62 1.92 -18.95
CA LEU A 40 -4.07 3.11 -18.25
C LEU A 40 -4.63 4.17 -19.23
N ARG A 41 -3.98 4.37 -20.38
CA ARG A 41 -4.38 5.33 -21.43
C ARG A 41 -5.62 4.90 -22.18
N ALA A 42 -5.80 3.61 -22.41
CA ALA A 42 -6.98 3.05 -23.08
C ALA A 42 -8.29 3.29 -22.29
N GLY A 43 -8.20 3.67 -21.02
CA GLY A 43 -9.36 3.83 -20.14
C GLY A 43 -9.87 2.47 -19.63
N GLY A 44 -10.95 2.48 -18.83
CA GLY A 44 -11.51 1.25 -18.24
C GLY A 44 -10.57 0.62 -17.21
N GLY A 45 -10.73 1.00 -15.94
CA GLY A 45 -9.87 0.49 -14.86
C GLY A 45 -10.21 1.03 -13.48
N MET A 46 -11.46 1.44 -13.27
CA MET A 46 -11.93 1.90 -11.95
C MET A 46 -12.49 0.75 -11.10
N GLU A 47 -12.66 -0.44 -11.68
CA GLU A 47 -13.14 -1.63 -11.00
C GLU A 47 -12.04 -2.68 -10.93
N GLY A 48 -11.86 -3.27 -9.75
CA GLY A 48 -10.91 -4.37 -9.55
C GLY A 48 -10.41 -4.45 -8.11
N PRO A 49 -9.53 -5.41 -7.81
CA PRO A 49 -9.03 -5.60 -6.46
C PRO A 49 -7.94 -4.58 -6.11
N THR A 50 -7.84 -4.26 -4.83
CA THR A 50 -6.83 -3.37 -4.24
C THR A 50 -6.29 -3.88 -2.92
N GLU A 51 -7.07 -4.71 -2.21
CA GLU A 51 -6.70 -5.26 -0.92
C GLU A 51 -6.12 -6.67 -1.04
N GLN A 52 -6.89 -7.71 -0.76
CA GLN A 52 -6.46 -9.09 -0.84
C GLN A 52 -7.15 -9.80 -2.01
N TRP A 53 -6.80 -11.06 -2.29
CA TRP A 53 -7.47 -11.81 -3.35
C TRP A 53 -8.97 -12.04 -3.03
N THR A 54 -9.33 -12.01 -1.75
CA THR A 54 -10.69 -12.30 -1.29
C THR A 54 -11.55 -11.04 -1.23
N SER A 55 -12.80 -11.19 -1.67
CA SER A 55 -13.75 -10.08 -1.93
C SER A 55 -14.61 -9.66 -0.74
N GLU A 56 -14.51 -10.34 0.41
CA GLU A 56 -15.34 -10.04 1.58
C GLU A 56 -14.49 -9.91 2.85
N PRO A 57 -14.29 -8.69 3.40
CA PRO A 57 -13.81 -8.56 4.76
C PRO A 57 -14.90 -9.07 5.72
N PRO A 58 -14.58 -9.89 6.73
CA PRO A 58 -15.56 -10.30 7.71
C PRO A 58 -16.14 -9.07 8.45
N PRO A 59 -17.42 -9.12 8.85
CA PRO A 59 -18.07 -8.01 9.54
C PRO A 59 -17.31 -7.57 10.80
N GLY A 60 -17.10 -6.27 10.96
CA GLY A 60 -16.45 -5.69 12.14
C GLY A 60 -14.92 -5.65 12.12
N ALA A 61 -14.29 -5.95 10.99
CA ALA A 61 -12.86 -5.72 10.81
C ALA A 61 -12.56 -4.21 10.84
N ASP A 62 -11.92 -3.72 11.91
CA ASP A 62 -11.23 -2.42 11.90
C ASP A 62 -9.94 -2.60 11.06
N PRO A 63 -9.84 -1.95 9.89
CA PRO A 63 -8.81 -2.24 8.89
C PRO A 63 -7.39 -1.78 9.29
N GLY A 64 -7.16 -1.41 10.55
CA GLY A 64 -5.87 -1.67 11.18
C GLY A 64 -5.13 -0.46 11.71
N HIS A 65 -4.36 -0.70 12.77
CA HIS A 65 -3.55 0.28 13.47
C HIS A 65 -2.09 -0.08 13.26
N THR A 66 -1.49 0.59 12.31
CA THR A 66 -0.06 0.50 12.00
C THR A 66 0.61 1.75 12.54
N THR A 67 1.87 1.66 12.93
CA THR A 67 2.70 2.83 13.20
C THR A 67 3.87 2.82 12.23
N SER A 68 4.11 3.98 11.61
CA SER A 68 5.33 4.21 10.83
C SER A 68 6.10 5.38 11.43
N PHE A 69 7.41 5.27 11.43
CA PHE A 69 8.30 6.34 11.82
C PHE A 69 9.59 6.29 11.01
N SER A 70 10.22 7.45 10.86
CA SER A 70 11.43 7.64 10.10
C SER A 70 12.44 8.42 10.94
N ILE A 71 13.70 8.01 10.88
CA ILE A 71 14.81 8.60 11.61
C ILE A 71 15.92 8.89 10.61
N ALA A 72 16.53 10.06 10.72
CA ALA A 72 17.79 10.40 10.08
C ALA A 72 18.71 11.04 11.12
N ASP A 73 20.00 10.76 11.06
CA ASP A 73 20.99 11.35 11.97
C ASP A 73 22.11 12.10 11.24
N HIS A 74 22.99 12.71 12.03
CA HIS A 74 24.10 13.52 11.54
C HIS A 74 25.23 12.72 10.88
N GLU A 75 25.28 11.40 11.08
CA GLU A 75 26.26 10.51 10.43
C GLU A 75 25.77 10.03 9.06
N GLY A 76 24.56 10.42 8.67
CA GLY A 76 23.94 10.03 7.40
C GLY A 76 23.19 8.70 7.47
N ASN A 77 22.91 8.17 8.67
CA ASN A 77 22.08 6.98 8.80
C ASN A 77 20.60 7.34 8.57
N PHE A 78 19.90 6.50 7.82
CA PHE A 78 18.45 6.59 7.62
C PHE A 78 17.80 5.28 8.06
N VAL A 79 16.73 5.38 8.85
CA VAL A 79 15.91 4.25 9.28
C VAL A 79 14.46 4.56 8.98
N CYS A 80 13.78 3.66 8.28
CA CYS A 80 12.35 3.73 8.05
C CYS A 80 11.71 2.44 8.56
N ILE A 81 10.84 2.56 9.57
CA ILE A 81 10.18 1.41 10.18
C ILE A 81 8.68 1.58 10.04
N THR A 82 8.02 0.50 9.60
CA THR A 82 6.58 0.35 9.64
C THR A 82 6.27 -0.94 10.38
N GLN A 83 5.66 -0.80 11.56
CA GLN A 83 5.33 -1.92 12.45
C GLN A 83 3.83 -1.95 12.74
N SER A 84 3.30 -3.15 12.98
CA SER A 84 1.87 -3.34 13.21
C SER A 84 1.58 -4.64 13.94
N LEU A 85 0.45 -4.68 14.64
CA LEU A 85 -0.17 -5.92 15.15
C LEU A 85 -1.27 -6.42 14.20
N GLY A 86 -1.53 -5.72 13.10
CA GLY A 86 -2.71 -5.85 12.25
C GLY A 86 -3.81 -4.91 12.72
N SER A 87 -4.85 -5.45 13.34
CA SER A 87 -5.95 -4.67 13.94
C SER A 87 -5.53 -3.97 15.25
N VAL A 88 -6.38 -3.09 15.80
CA VAL A 88 -6.17 -2.55 17.16
C VAL A 88 -5.96 -3.72 18.12
N PHE A 89 -4.90 -3.67 18.92
CA PHE A 89 -4.55 -4.74 19.87
C PHE A 89 -4.33 -6.14 19.22
N GLY A 90 -4.16 -6.20 17.90
CA GLY A 90 -3.92 -7.43 17.14
C GLY A 90 -5.07 -8.43 17.25
N SER A 91 -4.78 -9.61 17.77
CA SER A 91 -5.75 -10.67 18.02
C SER A 91 -6.60 -10.45 19.28
N GLY A 92 -6.28 -9.42 20.09
CA GLY A 92 -6.83 -9.23 21.42
C GLY A 92 -6.26 -10.20 22.48
N VAL A 93 -5.34 -11.10 22.10
CA VAL A 93 -4.69 -12.04 23.02
C VAL A 93 -3.44 -11.40 23.61
N ALA A 94 -3.39 -11.30 24.94
CA ALA A 94 -2.20 -10.95 25.69
C ALA A 94 -1.53 -12.22 26.24
N VAL A 95 -0.22 -12.34 26.09
CA VAL A 95 0.54 -13.45 26.69
C VAL A 95 0.51 -13.29 28.23
N PRO A 96 0.02 -14.29 28.99
CA PRO A 96 -0.19 -14.17 30.43
C PRO A 96 1.05 -13.69 31.18
N GLY A 97 0.89 -12.65 32.01
CA GLY A 97 1.95 -12.10 32.86
C GLY A 97 2.98 -11.20 32.17
N THR A 98 2.88 -10.98 30.85
CA THR A 98 3.91 -10.23 30.09
C THR A 98 3.48 -8.86 29.60
N GLY A 99 2.18 -8.63 29.43
CA GLY A 99 1.65 -7.44 28.74
C GLY A 99 1.89 -7.42 27.22
N VAL A 100 2.44 -8.48 26.64
CA VAL A 100 2.70 -8.58 25.19
C VAL A 100 1.43 -9.02 24.47
N LEU A 101 1.00 -8.22 23.50
CA LEU A 101 -0.14 -8.51 22.63
C LEU A 101 0.30 -9.27 21.38
N LEU A 102 -0.49 -10.27 20.99
CA LEU A 102 -0.25 -11.05 19.79
C LEU A 102 -0.95 -10.43 18.58
N ASN A 103 -0.24 -10.35 17.46
CA ASN A 103 -0.79 -9.88 16.19
C ASN A 103 -1.90 -10.80 15.64
N ASN A 104 -2.67 -10.30 14.67
CA ASN A 104 -3.66 -11.08 13.91
C ASN A 104 -3.32 -11.14 12.40
N PHE A 105 -2.04 -11.15 12.01
CA PHE A 105 -1.67 -11.01 10.61
C PHE A 105 -2.19 -12.10 9.67
N LEU A 106 -2.48 -13.30 10.19
CA LEU A 106 -3.10 -14.36 9.39
C LEU A 106 -4.50 -13.99 8.85
N TYR A 107 -5.10 -12.89 9.32
CA TYR A 107 -6.28 -12.28 8.68
C TYR A 107 -6.03 -11.92 7.20
N TRP A 108 -4.82 -11.45 6.87
CA TRP A 108 -4.42 -11.06 5.52
C TRP A 108 -3.88 -12.24 4.68
N ALA A 109 -3.93 -13.46 5.22
CA ALA A 109 -3.52 -14.65 4.49
C ALA A 109 -4.63 -15.09 3.53
N ASP A 110 -4.26 -15.32 2.27
CA ASP A 110 -5.17 -15.96 1.34
C ASP A 110 -5.29 -17.45 1.72
N VAL A 111 -6.48 -17.88 2.13
CA VAL A 111 -6.78 -19.27 2.51
C VAL A 111 -7.74 -19.97 1.53
N GLN A 112 -8.26 -19.21 0.55
CA GLN A 112 -9.24 -19.73 -0.40
C GLN A 112 -8.55 -20.59 -1.46
N PRO A 113 -9.07 -21.82 -1.74
CA PRO A 113 -8.59 -22.64 -2.83
C PRO A 113 -8.58 -21.87 -4.15
N GLY A 114 -7.46 -21.93 -4.87
CA GLY A 114 -7.30 -21.24 -6.15
C GLY A 114 -6.73 -19.82 -6.08
N SER A 115 -6.51 -19.25 -4.89
CA SER A 115 -5.69 -18.04 -4.79
C SER A 115 -4.26 -18.34 -5.28
N PRO A 116 -3.66 -17.49 -6.14
CA PRO A 116 -2.24 -17.60 -6.49
C PRO A 116 -1.32 -17.39 -5.28
N ASN A 117 -1.84 -16.83 -4.17
CA ASN A 117 -1.09 -16.48 -2.97
C ASN A 117 -1.49 -17.34 -1.75
N LEU A 118 -2.03 -18.54 -1.99
CA LEU A 118 -2.49 -19.43 -0.93
C LEU A 118 -1.39 -19.64 0.13
N ALA A 119 -1.68 -19.23 1.36
CA ALA A 119 -0.74 -19.30 2.47
C ALA A 119 -0.44 -20.75 2.86
N LYS A 120 0.82 -21.03 3.19
CA LYS A 120 1.26 -22.36 3.65
C LYS A 120 1.97 -22.26 4.99
N PRO A 121 1.90 -23.32 5.83
CA PRO A 121 2.63 -23.34 7.09
C PRO A 121 4.12 -23.04 6.92
N GLY A 122 4.64 -22.13 7.75
CA GLY A 122 6.06 -21.75 7.74
C GLY A 122 6.50 -20.84 6.59
N GLN A 123 5.61 -20.47 5.66
CA GLN A 123 5.95 -19.51 4.60
C GLN A 123 5.84 -18.06 5.07
N PRO A 124 6.65 -17.15 4.51
CA PRO A 124 6.45 -15.72 4.72
C PRO A 124 5.05 -15.29 4.28
N LEU A 125 4.43 -14.42 5.08
CA LEU A 125 3.18 -13.78 4.72
C LEU A 125 3.47 -12.52 3.91
N ALA A 126 2.77 -12.35 2.80
CA ALA A 126 2.79 -11.09 2.08
C ALA A 126 2.18 -9.96 2.92
N MET A 127 2.91 -8.86 3.05
CA MET A 127 2.49 -7.73 3.88
C MET A 127 2.18 -6.51 3.02
N CYS A 128 1.22 -5.70 3.48
CA CYS A 128 0.82 -4.44 2.85
C CYS A 128 1.70 -3.24 3.23
N MET A 129 2.83 -3.47 3.90
CA MET A 129 3.74 -2.43 4.39
C MET A 129 4.81 -2.10 3.35
N ALA A 130 5.16 -0.82 3.22
CA ALA A 130 6.19 -0.35 2.27
C ALA A 130 7.13 0.73 2.85
N PRO A 131 7.81 0.48 3.99
CA PRO A 131 8.83 1.42 4.46
C PRO A 131 9.87 1.64 3.36
N SER A 132 10.15 2.90 3.00
CA SER A 132 10.96 3.23 1.83
C SER A 132 12.06 4.22 2.18
N ILE A 133 13.25 3.97 1.64
CA ILE A 133 14.35 4.93 1.58
C ILE A 133 14.59 5.26 0.11
N SER A 134 14.39 6.51 -0.27
CA SER A 134 14.71 7.01 -1.60
C SER A 134 16.14 7.50 -1.65
N THR A 135 16.78 7.27 -2.79
CA THR A 135 18.15 7.71 -3.05
C THR A 135 18.19 8.71 -4.21
N ARG A 136 19.20 9.57 -4.21
CA ARG A 136 19.57 10.44 -5.33
C ARG A 136 21.05 10.28 -5.56
N ASP A 137 21.43 9.91 -6.78
CA ASP A 137 22.83 9.68 -7.17
C ASP A 137 23.55 8.66 -6.26
N GLY A 138 22.81 7.66 -5.78
CA GLY A 138 23.32 6.62 -4.87
C GLY A 138 23.21 6.96 -3.38
N GLU A 139 22.94 8.22 -3.02
CA GLU A 139 22.90 8.69 -1.63
C GLU A 139 21.46 8.75 -1.09
N PRO A 140 21.18 8.28 0.14
CA PRO A 140 19.84 8.36 0.74
C PRO A 140 19.43 9.81 0.99
N CYS A 141 18.20 10.17 0.61
CA CYS A 141 17.71 11.55 0.73
C CYS A 141 16.31 11.68 1.34
N LEU A 142 15.56 10.58 1.45
CA LEU A 142 14.22 10.58 2.04
C LEU A 142 13.90 9.21 2.63
N ALA A 143 13.56 9.17 3.92
CA ALA A 143 12.88 8.04 4.54
C ALA A 143 11.39 8.38 4.67
N LEU A 144 10.53 7.56 4.07
CA LEU A 144 9.08 7.75 4.10
C LEU A 144 8.38 6.43 4.34
N GLY A 145 7.42 6.47 5.25
CA GLY A 145 6.46 5.40 5.49
C GLY A 145 5.15 5.98 5.99
N THR A 146 4.08 5.22 5.86
CA THR A 146 2.74 5.59 6.34
C THR A 146 2.09 4.36 6.97
N PRO A 147 1.18 4.53 7.94
CA PRO A 147 0.29 3.47 8.38
C PRO A 147 -0.95 3.35 7.47
N GLY A 148 -1.83 2.39 7.75
CA GLY A 148 -3.16 2.28 7.13
C GLY A 148 -3.39 1.05 6.25
N SER A 149 -2.83 -0.11 6.60
CA SER A 149 -3.06 -1.39 5.91
C SER A 149 -2.80 -1.29 4.39
N TYR A 150 -3.64 -1.85 3.52
CA TYR A 150 -3.47 -1.72 2.07
C TYR A 150 -3.55 -0.27 1.57
N GLY A 151 -4.05 0.67 2.38
CA GLY A 151 -3.93 2.10 2.12
C GLY A 151 -2.49 2.61 2.11
N ILE A 152 -1.54 1.90 2.73
CA ILE A 152 -0.11 2.27 2.76
C ILE A 152 0.45 2.39 1.35
N LEU A 153 0.26 1.34 0.54
CA LEU A 153 0.74 1.25 -0.84
C LEU A 153 0.18 2.37 -1.74
N GLN A 154 -0.96 2.94 -1.36
CA GLN A 154 -1.68 3.93 -2.15
C GLN A 154 -1.35 5.36 -1.72
N THR A 155 -1.38 5.61 -0.41
CA THR A 155 -1.19 6.94 0.16
C THR A 155 0.28 7.35 0.14
N GLN A 156 1.20 6.40 0.31
CA GLN A 156 2.63 6.66 0.16
C GLN A 156 2.99 7.03 -1.29
N ALA A 157 2.44 6.30 -2.26
CA ALA A 157 2.62 6.63 -3.68
C ALA A 157 2.08 8.03 -4.02
N GLN A 158 0.93 8.41 -3.47
CA GLN A 158 0.38 9.77 -3.65
C GLN A 158 1.28 10.86 -3.06
N ALA A 159 1.84 10.65 -1.87
CA ALA A 159 2.77 11.58 -1.25
C ALA A 159 4.07 11.71 -2.07
N LEU A 160 4.62 10.60 -2.56
CA LEU A 160 5.79 10.59 -3.43
C LEU A 160 5.53 11.30 -4.76
N VAL A 161 4.41 11.03 -5.44
CA VAL A 161 4.03 11.73 -6.68
C VAL A 161 3.88 13.24 -6.43
N SER A 162 3.23 13.62 -5.32
CA SER A 162 3.07 15.02 -4.94
C SER A 162 4.40 15.73 -4.71
N HIS A 163 5.36 15.05 -4.08
CA HIS A 163 6.68 15.61 -3.81
C HIS A 163 7.59 15.63 -5.06
N LEU A 164 7.64 14.52 -5.80
CA LEU A 164 8.59 14.30 -6.88
C LEU A 164 8.09 14.84 -8.23
N ASP A 165 6.85 14.54 -8.61
CA ASP A 165 6.29 14.91 -9.91
C ASP A 165 5.68 16.31 -9.90
N PHE A 166 4.99 16.67 -8.80
CA PHE A 166 4.37 17.99 -8.65
C PHE A 166 5.24 19.01 -7.92
N GLY A 167 6.42 18.61 -7.44
CA GLY A 167 7.42 19.50 -6.84
C GLY A 167 7.00 20.15 -5.52
N LEU A 168 6.00 19.60 -4.82
CA LEU A 168 5.57 20.13 -3.54
C LEU A 168 6.63 19.87 -2.47
N GLY A 169 6.78 20.79 -1.51
CA GLY A 169 7.59 20.53 -0.32
C GLY A 169 7.07 19.31 0.45
N LEU A 170 7.96 18.56 1.13
CA LEU A 170 7.60 17.26 1.73
C LEU A 170 6.39 17.36 2.68
N GLN A 171 6.37 18.36 3.59
CA GLN A 171 5.24 18.56 4.50
C GLN A 171 3.94 18.86 3.73
N THR A 172 4.00 19.71 2.70
CA THR A 172 2.85 20.03 1.85
C THR A 172 2.36 18.81 1.07
N ALA A 173 3.26 17.93 0.62
CA ALA A 173 2.92 16.68 -0.03
C ALA A 173 2.24 15.68 0.93
N ILE A 174 2.67 15.64 2.20
CA ILE A 174 2.04 14.86 3.27
C ILE A 174 0.65 15.42 3.60
N ASP A 175 0.54 16.74 3.70
CA ASP A 175 -0.70 17.43 4.04
C ASP A 175 -1.70 17.44 2.87
N ALA A 176 -1.28 17.17 1.63
CA ALA A 176 -2.16 17.13 0.47
C ALA A 176 -3.30 16.11 0.68
N PRO A 177 -4.53 16.41 0.25
CA PRO A 177 -5.64 15.49 0.41
C PRO A 177 -5.45 14.21 -0.40
N ARG A 178 -5.71 13.06 0.23
CA ARG A 178 -5.50 11.73 -0.38
C ARG A 178 -6.81 10.99 -0.65
N ALA A 179 -6.72 9.98 -1.51
CA ALA A 179 -7.76 9.00 -1.76
C ALA A 179 -7.27 7.59 -1.43
N ARG A 180 -8.18 6.75 -0.93
CA ARG A 180 -8.00 5.31 -0.76
C ARG A 180 -8.99 4.57 -1.64
N LEU A 181 -8.50 3.53 -2.28
CA LEU A 181 -9.26 2.59 -3.05
C LEU A 181 -9.60 1.37 -2.20
N TRP A 182 -10.84 0.93 -2.33
CA TRP A 182 -11.35 -0.35 -1.88
C TRP A 182 -11.70 -1.19 -3.09
N ASP A 183 -11.86 -2.50 -2.90
CA ASP A 183 -12.20 -3.43 -3.97
C ASP A 183 -13.49 -3.02 -4.71
N GLY A 184 -13.57 -3.42 -5.98
CA GLY A 184 -14.61 -2.93 -6.87
C GLY A 184 -14.35 -1.48 -7.27
N ARG A 185 -15.37 -0.62 -7.17
CA ARG A 185 -15.34 0.78 -7.65
C ARG A 185 -15.24 1.82 -6.54
N LEU A 186 -15.20 1.40 -5.27
CA LEU A 186 -15.26 2.32 -4.15
C LEU A 186 -13.94 3.10 -4.02
N VAL A 187 -14.10 4.42 -3.91
CA VAL A 187 -13.02 5.37 -3.63
C VAL A 187 -13.44 6.18 -2.41
N GLU A 188 -12.67 6.07 -1.35
CA GLU A 188 -12.77 6.89 -0.15
C GLU A 188 -11.82 8.07 -0.28
N ILE A 189 -12.28 9.29 -0.03
CA ILE A 189 -11.52 10.50 -0.32
C ILE A 189 -11.57 11.42 0.90
N GLU A 190 -10.43 12.01 1.27
CA GLU A 190 -10.37 13.00 2.35
C GLU A 190 -11.22 14.24 2.02
N ASN A 191 -11.85 14.82 3.05
CA ASN A 191 -12.82 15.91 2.93
C ASN A 191 -12.27 17.25 2.42
N ARG A 192 -10.96 17.36 2.17
CA ARG A 192 -10.28 18.57 1.68
C ARG A 192 -10.11 18.59 0.17
N VAL A 193 -10.57 17.56 -0.56
CA VAL A 193 -10.63 17.59 -2.02
C VAL A 193 -11.75 18.53 -2.49
N ALA A 194 -11.42 19.40 -3.45
CA ALA A 194 -12.37 20.38 -3.98
C ALA A 194 -13.61 19.69 -4.61
N PRO A 195 -14.84 20.20 -4.38
CA PRO A 195 -16.07 19.57 -4.86
C PRO A 195 -16.11 19.32 -6.37
N GLU A 196 -15.56 20.23 -7.18
CA GLU A 196 -15.48 20.11 -8.63
C GLU A 196 -14.63 18.90 -9.07
N VAL A 197 -13.58 18.56 -8.32
CA VAL A 197 -12.76 17.37 -8.57
C VAL A 197 -13.58 16.11 -8.28
N LEU A 198 -14.40 16.11 -7.22
CA LEU A 198 -15.27 14.98 -6.88
C LEU A 198 -16.33 14.72 -7.96
N VAL A 199 -16.88 15.79 -8.56
CA VAL A 199 -17.81 15.68 -9.70
C VAL A 199 -17.10 15.08 -10.90
N ALA A 200 -15.94 15.62 -11.27
CA ALA A 200 -15.15 15.12 -12.41
C ALA A 200 -14.67 13.66 -12.24
N LEU A 201 -14.50 13.17 -11.01
CA LEU A 201 -14.14 11.78 -10.74
C LEU A 201 -15.29 10.78 -10.90
N ARG A 202 -16.55 11.25 -10.90
CA ARG A 202 -17.74 10.40 -11.09
C ARG A 202 -18.06 10.15 -12.57
N GLU A 203 -17.57 11.01 -13.45
CA GLU A 203 -17.65 10.89 -14.90
C GLU A 203 -16.62 9.90 -15.47
#